data_AF-F3FBU4-F1
#
_entry.id   AF-F3FBU4-F1
#
_cell.length_a   1.000
_cell.length_b   1.000
_cell.length_c   1.000
_cell.angle_alpha   90.00
_cell.angle_beta   90.00
_cell.angle_gamma   90.00
#
_symmetry.space_group_name_H-M   'P 1'
#
loop_
_entity.id
_entity.type
_entity.pdbx_description
1 polymer ?
#
loop_
_entity_poly.entity_id
_entity_poly.type
_entity_poly.pdbx_seq_one_letter_code
_entity_poly.pdbx_strand_id
1 'polypeptide(L)'
;MKASNVQSTLSGQYFIAAWASMGTALFGARVWGPSSELVYDSGAPPVVVTFAAGNWTYVGSEQLSVGQRYRWSIDKALGVGEFISINSFAFHCHNGANGGGCGIAVDYANSKIMLYSLATTAWTDQGHRPFLCAKLTA
;
A
#
# COMPACT_ATOMS: atom_id res chain seq x y z
N MET A 1 -2.98 13.34 0.13
CA MET A 1 -3.53 12.74 1.36
C MET A 1 -2.80 13.37 2.53
N LYS A 2 -3.49 13.85 3.58
CA LYS A 2 -2.80 14.35 4.78
C LYS A 2 -2.34 13.14 5.59
N ALA A 3 -1.05 13.03 5.86
CA ALA A 3 -0.56 12.12 6.89
C ALA A 3 -1.31 12.47 8.19
N SER A 4 -1.93 11.48 8.84
CA SER A 4 -2.73 11.61 10.07
C SER A 4 -4.25 11.86 9.94
N ASN A 5 -4.87 11.71 8.76
CA ASN A 5 -6.35 11.64 8.70
C ASN A 5 -6.88 10.22 8.96
N VAL A 6 -6.85 9.81 10.24
CA VAL A 6 -7.33 8.48 10.71
C VAL A 6 -8.85 8.35 10.70
N GLN A 7 -9.57 9.46 10.49
CA GLN A 7 -11.04 9.49 10.43
C GLN A 7 -11.60 9.37 9.01
N SER A 8 -10.74 9.33 8.00
CA SER A 8 -11.16 9.09 6.62
C SER A 8 -11.69 7.65 6.49
N THR A 9 -12.94 7.48 6.09
CA THR A 9 -13.47 6.18 5.68
C THR A 9 -12.99 5.90 4.26
N LEU A 10 -11.92 5.11 4.11
CA LEU A 10 -11.51 4.62 2.80
C LEU A 10 -12.40 3.43 2.41
N SER A 11 -12.90 3.40 1.17
CA SER A 11 -13.63 2.26 0.63
C SER A 11 -12.66 1.15 0.22
N GLY A 12 -12.69 0.02 0.93
CA GLY A 12 -11.84 -1.13 0.64
C GLY A 12 -11.23 -1.73 1.90
N GLN A 13 -10.48 -2.82 1.71
CA GLN A 13 -9.74 -3.49 2.77
C GLN A 13 -8.26 -3.10 2.67
N TYR A 14 -7.73 -2.52 3.74
CA TYR A 14 -6.37 -1.99 3.80
C TYR A 14 -5.65 -2.57 5.01
N PHE A 15 -4.35 -2.79 4.90
CA PHE A 15 -3.52 -3.13 6.05
C PHE A 15 -2.32 -2.18 6.16
N ILE A 16 -1.96 -1.88 7.41
CA ILE A 16 -0.69 -1.25 7.75
C ILE A 16 0.23 -2.40 8.12
N ALA A 17 1.35 -2.54 7.43
CA ALA A 17 2.39 -3.46 7.85
C ALA A 17 3.15 -2.83 9.03
N ALA A 18 2.50 -2.74 10.19
CA ALA A 18 3.20 -2.66 11.46
C ALA A 18 3.59 -4.11 11.75
N TRP A 19 4.84 -4.47 11.45
CA TRP A 19 5.39 -5.80 11.67
C TRP A 19 5.56 -6.07 13.17
N ALA A 20 4.46 -6.09 13.91
CA ALA A 20 4.40 -6.33 15.34
C ALA A 20 3.48 -7.53 15.59
N SER A 21 3.98 -8.51 16.33
CA SER A 21 3.19 -9.66 16.73
C SER A 21 2.31 -9.32 17.94
N MET A 22 1.27 -10.13 18.19
CA MET A 22 0.35 -9.98 19.31
C MET A 22 0.35 -11.25 20.17
N GLY A 23 0.52 -11.09 21.48
CA GLY A 23 0.60 -12.20 22.45
C GLY A 23 -0.76 -12.84 22.71
N THR A 24 -1.26 -13.61 21.76
CA THR A 24 -2.65 -14.12 21.76
C THR A 24 -2.75 -15.62 22.04
N ALA A 25 -1.66 -16.39 21.83
CA ALA A 25 -1.64 -17.80 22.19
C ALA A 25 -1.73 -18.04 23.71
N LEU A 26 -2.62 -18.95 24.13
CA LEU A 26 -2.61 -19.55 25.47
C LEU A 26 -1.48 -20.60 25.60
N PHE A 27 -1.20 -21.33 24.52
CA PHE A 27 -0.12 -22.31 24.40
C PHE A 27 0.51 -22.20 23.01
N GLY A 28 1.83 -22.33 22.89
CA GLY A 28 2.52 -22.33 21.59
C GLY A 28 3.91 -21.71 21.62
N ALA A 29 4.36 -21.22 20.46
CA ALA A 29 5.69 -20.68 20.25
C ALA A 29 5.67 -19.14 20.20
N ARG A 30 6.65 -18.51 20.88
CA ARG A 30 6.92 -17.07 20.79
C ARG A 30 8.38 -16.82 20.45
N VAL A 31 8.63 -15.85 19.59
CA VAL A 31 9.97 -15.34 19.32
C VAL A 31 10.03 -13.89 19.77
N TRP A 32 11.07 -13.57 20.52
CA TRP A 32 11.34 -12.24 21.04
C TRP A 32 12.59 -11.68 20.39
N GLY A 33 12.56 -10.39 20.07
CA GLY A 33 13.73 -9.69 19.56
C GLY A 33 14.67 -9.27 20.68
N PRO A 34 15.82 -8.68 20.33
CA PRO A 34 16.87 -8.32 21.30
C PRO A 34 16.43 -7.23 22.29
N SER A 35 15.37 -6.48 22.00
CA SER A 35 14.84 -5.42 22.87
C SER A 35 13.62 -5.90 23.68
N SER A 36 13.41 -7.22 23.79
CA SER A 36 12.24 -7.84 24.44
C SER A 36 10.90 -7.50 23.75
N GLU A 37 10.93 -7.14 22.48
CA GLU A 37 9.74 -6.99 21.65
C GLU A 37 9.24 -8.34 21.14
N LEU A 38 7.92 -8.54 21.12
CA LEU A 38 7.32 -9.75 20.58
C LEU A 38 7.35 -9.71 19.05
N VAL A 39 8.17 -10.56 18.43
CA VAL A 39 8.36 -10.62 16.97
C VAL A 39 7.47 -11.67 16.33
N TYR A 40 7.13 -12.73 17.07
CA TYR A 40 6.23 -13.80 16.61
C TYR A 40 5.47 -14.42 17.78
N ASP A 41 4.21 -14.78 17.55
CA ASP A 41 3.36 -15.57 18.43
C ASP A 41 2.52 -16.52 17.57
N SER A 42 2.49 -17.80 17.91
CA SER A 42 1.78 -18.81 17.11
C SER A 42 0.26 -18.69 17.15
N GLY A 43 -0.30 -17.89 18.06
CA GLY A 43 -1.72 -17.56 18.12
C GLY A 43 -2.07 -16.31 17.31
N ALA A 44 -1.07 -15.53 16.89
CA ALA A 44 -1.31 -14.39 16.01
C ALA A 44 -1.61 -14.92 14.60
N PRO A 45 -2.76 -14.55 13.99
CA PRO A 45 -3.10 -15.01 12.65
C PRO A 45 -2.06 -14.49 11.65
N PRO A 46 -1.43 -15.37 10.85
CA PRO A 46 -0.42 -14.92 9.91
C PRO A 46 -1.06 -14.11 8.79
N VAL A 47 -0.42 -13.00 8.46
CA VAL A 47 -0.72 -12.25 7.23
C VAL A 47 0.00 -12.95 6.09
N VAL A 48 -0.75 -13.52 5.15
CA VAL A 48 -0.19 -14.15 3.96
C VAL A 48 -0.10 -13.12 2.85
N VAL A 49 1.11 -12.78 2.42
CA VAL A 49 1.33 -11.96 1.23
C VAL A 49 0.86 -12.74 0.01
N THR A 50 -0.17 -12.23 -0.66
CA THR A 50 -0.79 -12.86 -1.82
C THR A 50 -0.29 -12.27 -3.14
N PHE A 51 0.30 -11.07 -3.09
CA PHE A 51 0.87 -10.43 -4.26
C PHE A 51 1.94 -9.42 -3.87
N ALA A 52 2.99 -9.33 -4.68
CA ALA A 52 4.03 -8.31 -4.56
C ALA A 52 4.43 -7.81 -5.94
N ALA A 53 4.57 -6.49 -6.10
CA ALA A 53 5.03 -5.87 -7.33
C ALA A 53 5.83 -4.61 -7.03
N GLY A 54 6.78 -4.29 -7.91
CA GLY A 54 7.52 -3.02 -7.88
C GLY A 54 7.35 -2.18 -9.15
N ASN A 55 6.77 -2.77 -10.20
CA ASN A 55 6.89 -2.27 -11.56
C ASN A 55 5.61 -1.53 -11.94
N TRP A 56 5.65 -0.20 -11.95
CA TRP A 56 4.50 0.65 -12.24
C TRP A 56 4.51 1.10 -13.71
N THR A 57 3.44 0.82 -14.44
CA THR A 57 3.30 1.22 -15.85
C THR A 57 2.68 2.60 -15.94
N TYR A 58 3.33 3.57 -16.59
CA TYR A 58 2.74 4.89 -16.81
C TYR A 58 1.54 4.81 -17.75
N VAL A 59 0.40 5.34 -17.29
CA VAL A 59 -0.88 5.30 -18.04
C VAL A 59 -1.16 6.64 -18.72
N GLY A 60 -0.52 7.72 -18.27
CA GLY A 60 -0.68 9.05 -18.82
C GLY A 60 -0.99 10.10 -17.75
N SER A 61 -1.30 11.31 -18.22
CA SER A 61 -1.69 12.42 -17.37
C SER A 61 -2.95 13.10 -17.86
N GLU A 62 -3.64 13.80 -16.97
CA GLU A 62 -4.82 14.61 -17.29
C GLU A 62 -4.83 15.91 -16.48
N GLN A 63 -5.36 16.97 -17.08
CA GLN A 63 -5.54 18.25 -16.40
C GLN A 63 -6.86 18.23 -15.62
N LEU A 64 -6.78 18.44 -14.31
CA LEU A 64 -7.94 18.65 -13.44
C LEU A 64 -8.04 20.14 -13.07
N SER A 65 -9.17 20.54 -12.51
CA SER A 65 -9.36 21.89 -11.94
C SER A 65 -8.38 22.20 -10.80
N VAL A 66 -7.91 21.17 -10.10
CA VAL A 66 -6.97 21.26 -8.98
C VAL A 66 -5.50 21.07 -9.38
N GLY A 67 -5.20 20.83 -10.67
CA GLY A 67 -3.85 20.64 -11.18
C GLY A 67 -3.72 19.43 -12.11
N GLN A 68 -2.48 19.15 -12.53
CA GLN A 68 -2.18 18.01 -13.41
C GLN A 68 -2.10 16.72 -12.58
N ARG A 69 -2.88 15.70 -12.97
CA ARG A 69 -2.85 14.36 -12.38
C ARG A 69 -2.05 13.43 -13.28
N TYR A 70 -1.05 12.77 -12.71
CA TYR A 70 -0.25 11.72 -13.36
C TYR A 70 -0.66 10.35 -12.82
N ARG A 71 -0.66 9.33 -13.68
CA ARG A 71 -1.22 8.01 -13.39
C ARG A 71 -0.28 6.88 -13.78
N TRP A 72 -0.20 5.88 -12.91
CA TRP A 72 0.46 4.60 -13.19
C TRP A 72 -0.43 3.44 -12.75
N SER A 73 -0.21 2.26 -13.32
CA SER A 73 -0.97 1.06 -12.97
C SER A 73 -0.11 -0.18 -12.82
N ILE A 74 -0.62 -1.10 -12.01
CA ILE A 74 -0.27 -2.53 -12.00
C ILE A 74 -1.53 -3.31 -12.37
N ASP A 75 -1.41 -4.25 -13.29
CA ASP A 75 -2.51 -5.16 -13.63
C ASP A 75 -2.67 -6.20 -12.52
N LYS A 76 -3.74 -6.04 -11.72
CA LYS A 76 -4.06 -6.90 -10.58
C LYS A 76 -5.53 -6.76 -10.24
N ALA A 77 -6.28 -7.85 -10.42
CA ALA A 77 -7.62 -8.01 -9.85
C ALA A 77 -7.53 -8.24 -8.35
N LEU A 78 -8.16 -7.39 -7.53
CA LEU A 78 -8.18 -7.59 -6.07
C LEU A 78 -9.14 -8.73 -5.72
N GLY A 79 -8.63 -9.75 -5.03
CA GLY A 79 -9.43 -10.89 -4.61
C GLY A 79 -10.36 -10.53 -3.44
N VAL A 80 -11.43 -11.32 -3.26
CA VAL A 80 -12.29 -11.20 -2.07
C VAL A 80 -11.46 -11.44 -0.81
N GLY A 81 -11.62 -10.53 0.18
CA GLY A 81 -10.87 -10.58 1.45
C GLY A 81 -9.39 -10.23 1.33
N GLU A 82 -8.95 -9.73 0.18
CA GLU A 82 -7.57 -9.27 -0.03
C GLU A 82 -7.42 -7.80 0.38
N PHE A 83 -6.39 -7.52 1.16
CA PHE A 83 -6.04 -6.20 1.66
C PHE A 83 -4.88 -5.65 0.86
N ILE A 84 -4.85 -4.33 0.65
CA ILE A 84 -3.69 -3.65 0.07
C ILE A 84 -2.83 -2.97 1.14
N SER A 85 -1.51 -3.02 0.97
CA SER A 85 -0.57 -2.35 1.88
C SER A 85 -0.58 -0.86 1.64
N ILE A 86 -0.71 -0.05 2.69
CA ILE A 86 -0.66 1.41 2.57
C ILE A 86 0.75 2.00 2.80
N ASN A 87 1.69 1.22 3.34
CA ASN A 87 3.01 1.69 3.77
C ASN A 87 3.84 2.32 2.64
N SER A 88 3.68 1.83 1.41
CA SER A 88 4.41 2.32 0.24
C SER A 88 4.00 3.74 -0.21
N PHE A 89 2.95 4.31 0.39
CA PHE A 89 2.33 5.55 -0.07
C PHE A 89 2.43 6.71 0.91
N ALA A 90 3.16 6.54 2.02
CA ALA A 90 3.60 7.66 2.86
C ALA A 90 4.67 8.53 2.17
N PHE A 91 5.19 8.11 1.01
CA PHE A 91 6.28 8.76 0.30
C PHE A 91 5.79 9.60 -0.88
N HIS A 92 6.57 10.63 -1.24
CA HIS A 92 6.36 11.44 -2.45
C HIS A 92 6.58 10.62 -3.73
N CYS A 93 5.89 10.98 -4.81
CA CYS A 93 6.11 10.40 -6.13
C CYS A 93 7.40 10.98 -6.73
N HIS A 94 8.16 10.18 -7.48
CA HIS A 94 9.37 10.67 -8.12
C HIS A 94 8.96 11.72 -9.16
N ASN A 95 9.51 12.91 -9.02
CA ASN A 95 9.26 14.02 -9.91
C ASN A 95 10.46 14.98 -9.91
N GLY A 96 10.52 15.85 -10.92
CA GLY A 96 11.60 16.82 -11.09
C GLY A 96 11.37 18.16 -10.38
N ALA A 97 10.34 18.25 -9.52
CA ALA A 97 9.97 19.46 -8.79
C ALA A 97 9.93 19.19 -7.28
N ASN A 98 9.58 20.22 -6.50
CA ASN A 98 9.30 20.06 -5.08
C ASN A 98 7.81 19.73 -4.88
N GLY A 99 7.51 18.66 -4.14
CA GLY A 99 6.14 18.24 -3.83
C GLY A 99 5.73 16.94 -4.53
N GLY A 100 4.44 16.77 -4.83
CA GLY A 100 3.92 15.61 -5.57
C GLY A 100 3.66 14.37 -4.72
N GLY A 101 2.75 14.47 -3.74
CA GLY A 101 2.33 13.30 -2.95
C GLY A 101 1.73 12.19 -3.82
N CYS A 102 1.91 10.94 -3.40
CA CYS A 102 1.28 9.81 -4.04
C CYS A 102 -0.07 9.45 -3.39
N GLY A 103 -0.98 8.90 -4.17
CA GLY A 103 -2.18 8.22 -3.69
C GLY A 103 -2.41 6.93 -4.47
N ILE A 104 -3.01 5.93 -3.84
CA ILE A 104 -3.41 4.67 -4.48
C ILE A 104 -4.93 4.60 -4.59
N ALA A 105 -5.43 3.97 -5.64
CA ALA A 105 -6.79 3.46 -5.69
C ALA A 105 -6.82 2.06 -6.30
N VAL A 106 -7.94 1.38 -6.10
CA VAL A 106 -8.25 0.13 -6.78
C VAL A 106 -9.29 0.45 -7.85
N ASP A 107 -8.97 0.15 -9.10
CA ASP A 107 -9.91 0.13 -10.20
C ASP A 107 -10.42 -1.30 -10.36
N TYR A 108 -11.54 -1.59 -9.70
CA TYR A 108 -12.17 -2.91 -9.72
C TYR A 108 -12.71 -3.27 -11.11
N ALA A 109 -13.17 -2.29 -11.89
CA ALA A 109 -13.76 -2.54 -13.21
C ALA A 109 -12.72 -3.02 -14.21
N ASN A 110 -11.53 -2.42 -14.17
CA ASN A 110 -10.43 -2.75 -15.08
C ASN A 110 -9.37 -3.68 -14.47
N SER A 111 -9.60 -4.19 -13.24
CA SER A 111 -8.65 -5.05 -12.52
C SER A 111 -7.25 -4.44 -12.41
N LYS A 112 -7.19 -3.17 -11.96
CA LYS A 112 -5.94 -2.42 -11.83
C LYS A 112 -5.76 -1.86 -10.42
N ILE A 113 -4.52 -1.85 -9.99
CA ILE A 113 -4.07 -1.01 -8.89
C ILE A 113 -3.49 0.26 -9.50
N MET A 114 -4.00 1.40 -9.05
CA MET A 114 -3.71 2.71 -9.65
C MET A 114 -2.92 3.58 -8.70
N LEU A 115 -1.81 4.15 -9.17
CA LEU A 115 -1.04 5.17 -8.47
C LEU A 115 -1.33 6.54 -9.11
N TYR A 116 -1.51 7.55 -8.28
CA TYR A 116 -1.81 8.92 -8.67
C TYR A 116 -0.82 9.89 -8.05
N SER A 117 -0.44 10.92 -8.79
CA SER A 117 0.23 12.09 -8.26
C SER A 117 -0.43 13.36 -8.77
N LEU A 118 -0.61 14.35 -7.89
CA LEU A 118 -0.99 15.71 -8.25
C LEU A 118 0.26 16.58 -8.12
N ALA A 119 0.81 17.00 -9.25
CA ALA A 119 2.09 17.70 -9.33
C ALA A 119 2.19 18.52 -10.61
N THR A 120 3.18 19.41 -10.71
CA THR A 120 3.48 20.13 -11.95
C THR A 120 4.27 19.27 -12.93
N THR A 121 5.15 18.40 -12.41
CA THR A 121 5.90 17.40 -13.19
C THR A 121 5.82 16.04 -12.50
N ALA A 122 6.07 14.95 -13.23
CA ALA A 122 6.29 13.63 -12.68
C ALA A 122 7.20 12.82 -13.60
N TRP A 123 7.99 11.91 -13.03
CA TRP A 123 8.74 10.95 -13.83
C TRP A 123 7.82 9.85 -14.32
N THR A 124 7.89 9.51 -15.61
CA THR A 124 7.10 8.41 -16.16
C THR A 124 7.53 7.07 -15.57
N ASP A 125 8.81 6.90 -15.25
CA ASP A 125 9.31 5.79 -14.44
C ASP A 125 9.34 6.17 -12.95
N GLN A 126 8.63 5.39 -12.13
CA GLN A 126 8.58 5.56 -10.67
C GLN A 126 9.57 4.66 -9.92
N GLY A 127 10.41 3.91 -10.64
CA GLY A 127 11.32 2.91 -10.08
C GLY A 127 10.58 1.71 -9.49
N HIS A 128 11.28 0.92 -8.67
CA HIS A 128 10.74 -0.30 -8.05
C HIS A 128 10.01 -0.03 -6.74
N ARG A 129 8.94 0.76 -6.78
CA ARG A 129 8.16 1.07 -5.58
C ARG A 129 7.37 -0.15 -5.13
N PRO A 130 7.66 -0.73 -3.95
CA PRO A 130 7.02 -1.97 -3.53
C PRO A 130 5.53 -1.74 -3.34
N PHE A 131 4.72 -2.71 -3.76
CA PHE A 131 3.30 -2.80 -3.51
C PHE A 131 3.00 -4.23 -3.09
N LEU A 132 2.19 -4.38 -2.05
CA LEU A 132 1.86 -5.68 -1.49
C LEU A 132 0.35 -5.80 -1.34
N CYS A 133 -0.16 -6.98 -1.67
CA CYS A 133 -1.47 -7.42 -1.21
C CYS A 133 -1.30 -8.58 -0.23
N ALA A 134 -2.24 -8.70 0.69
CA ALA A 134 -2.23 -9.79 1.65
C ALA A 134 -3.65 -10.26 2.03
N LYS A 135 -3.73 -11.44 2.62
CA LYS A 135 -4.95 -11.99 3.23
C LYS A 135 -4.68 -12.44 4.64
N LEU A 136 -5.71 -12.35 5.48
CA LEU A 136 -5.73 -13.08 6.75
C LEU A 136 -6.16 -14.51 6.44
N THR A 137 -5.36 -15.48 6.88
CA THR A 137 -5.81 -16.87 6.93
C THR A 137 -6.62 -17.05 8.21
N ALA A 138 -7.86 -17.51 8.06
CA ALA A 138 -8.69 -17.96 9.17
C ALA A 138 -8.06 -19.17 9.88
#